data_AF-A0A561SMM0-F1
#
_entry.id   AF-A0A561SMM0-F1
#
_cell.length_a   1.000
_cell.length_b   1.000
_cell.length_c   1.000
_cell.angle_alpha   90.00
_cell.angle_beta   90.00
_cell.angle_gamma   90.00
#
_symmetry.space_group_name_H-M   'P 1'
#
loop_
_entity.id
_entity.type
_entity.pdbx_description
1 polymer ?
#
loop_
_entity_poly.entity_id
_entity_poly.type
_entity_poly.pdbx_seq_one_letter_code
_entity_poly.pdbx_strand_id
1 'polypeptide(L)'
;MLVIRRDLVDEIVSHARRDHPDEACGVIAGPEGSDRPERFIPMLNAARSPTFYEFDSGDLLRLYRDMDSRGEVPVVIYHSHTSTEAYPSRTDISYASEPYAHYVLVSTREPAATNRTGHEFRSFRIVDGVVTEEDVEVVESYMFSHTGADDVPDHA
;
A
#
# COMPACT_ATOMS: atom_id res chain seq x y z
N MET A 1 1.86 7.00 -10.04
CA MET A 1 0.80 6.03 -10.37
C MET A 1 1.22 4.72 -9.76
N LEU A 2 0.34 4.07 -9.01
CA LEU A 2 0.57 2.76 -8.41
C LEU A 2 0.10 1.67 -9.37
N VAL A 3 0.97 0.73 -9.74
CA VAL A 3 0.59 -0.51 -10.43
C VAL A 3 0.67 -1.66 -9.43
N ILE A 4 -0.46 -2.28 -9.12
CA ILE A 4 -0.57 -3.29 -8.07
C ILE A 4 -1.35 -4.51 -8.55
N ARG A 5 -0.93 -5.71 -8.14
CA ARG A 5 -1.70 -6.91 -8.48
C ARG A 5 -3.05 -6.98 -7.76
N ARG A 6 -4.03 -7.62 -8.41
CA ARG A 6 -5.36 -7.90 -7.87
C ARG A 6 -5.32 -8.63 -6.53
N ASP A 7 -4.50 -9.68 -6.43
CA ASP A 7 -4.36 -10.48 -5.20
C ASP A 7 -3.93 -9.62 -4.00
N LEU A 8 -3.02 -8.67 -4.20
CA LEU A 8 -2.55 -7.77 -3.16
C LEU A 8 -3.60 -6.75 -2.73
N VAL A 9 -4.40 -6.23 -3.67
CA VAL A 9 -5.56 -5.38 -3.36
C VAL A 9 -6.56 -6.16 -2.50
N ASP A 10 -6.85 -7.40 -2.88
CA ASP A 10 -7.79 -8.25 -2.16
C ASP A 10 -7.29 -8.60 -0.75
N GLU A 11 -5.99 -8.86 -0.58
CA GLU A 11 -5.36 -9.07 0.74
C GLU A 11 -5.47 -7.82 1.64
N ILE A 12 -5.19 -6.62 1.11
CA ILE A 12 -5.37 -5.36 1.86
C ILE A 12 -6.83 -5.19 2.31
N VAL A 13 -7.78 -5.37 1.40
CA VAL A 13 -9.21 -5.19 1.68
C VAL A 13 -9.71 -6.24 2.66
N SER A 14 -9.27 -7.49 2.51
CA SER A 14 -9.58 -8.59 3.43
C SER A 14 -9.07 -8.29 4.84
N HIS A 15 -7.84 -7.78 4.97
CA HIS A 15 -7.28 -7.34 6.24
C HIS A 15 -8.10 -6.20 6.85
N ALA A 16 -8.38 -5.13 6.09
CA ALA A 16 -9.19 -4.00 6.56
C ALA A 16 -10.56 -4.44 7.11
N ARG A 17 -11.23 -5.37 6.43
CA ARG A 17 -12.53 -5.89 6.87
C ARG A 17 -12.44 -6.78 8.10
N ARG A 18 -11.37 -7.56 8.23
CA ARG A 18 -11.16 -8.46 9.36
C ARG A 18 -10.93 -7.70 10.66
N ASP A 19 -10.13 -6.63 10.60
CA ASP A 19 -9.70 -5.89 11.78
C ASP A 19 -10.68 -4.76 12.15
N HIS A 20 -11.62 -4.40 11.26
CA HIS A 20 -12.74 -3.51 11.57
C HIS A 20 -13.48 -3.96 12.85
N PRO A 21 -13.73 -3.06 13.82
CA PRO A 21 -13.73 -1.60 13.70
C PRO A 21 -12.39 -0.90 13.99
N ASP A 22 -11.31 -1.64 14.26
CA ASP A 22 -9.99 -1.03 14.38
C ASP A 22 -9.37 -0.79 13.00
N GLU A 23 -8.51 0.22 12.87
CA GLU A 23 -7.78 0.42 11.63
C GLU A 23 -6.75 -0.70 11.44
N ALA A 24 -6.84 -1.39 10.31
CA ALA A 24 -5.79 -2.27 9.81
C ALA A 24 -4.63 -1.44 9.25
N CYS A 25 -3.40 -1.95 9.35
CA CYS A 25 -2.22 -1.32 8.77
C CYS A 25 -1.20 -2.35 8.30
N GLY A 26 -0.32 -1.96 7.38
CA GLY A 26 0.76 -2.84 6.96
C GLY A 26 1.55 -2.31 5.77
N VAL A 27 2.37 -3.20 5.21
CA VAL A 27 3.28 -2.88 4.12
C VAL A 27 3.11 -3.90 3.00
N ILE A 28 3.26 -3.46 1.75
CA ILE A 28 3.63 -4.36 0.66
C ILE A 28 5.07 -4.04 0.26
N ALA A 29 5.94 -5.01 0.51
CA ALA A 29 7.34 -4.91 0.18
C ALA A 29 7.58 -5.28 -1.29
N GLY A 30 8.63 -4.71 -1.87
CA GLY A 30 9.10 -5.02 -3.22
C GLY A 30 10.62 -4.90 -3.32
N PRO A 31 11.25 -5.38 -4.40
CA PRO A 31 12.69 -5.32 -4.56
C PRO A 31 13.22 -3.88 -4.50
N GLU A 32 14.37 -3.68 -3.87
CA GLU A 32 15.04 -2.37 -3.84
C GLU A 32 15.31 -1.88 -5.28
N GLY A 33 15.08 -0.58 -5.51
CA GLY A 33 15.17 0.03 -6.84
C GLY A 33 13.99 -0.28 -7.76
N SER A 34 12.97 -1.00 -7.29
CA SER A 34 11.72 -1.25 -7.98
C SER A 34 10.55 -0.51 -7.33
N ASP A 35 9.60 -0.04 -8.13
CA ASP A 35 8.31 0.50 -7.68
C ASP A 35 7.22 -0.59 -7.67
N ARG A 36 7.63 -1.88 -7.61
CA ARG A 36 6.74 -3.04 -7.78
C ARG A 36 6.39 -3.69 -6.43
N PRO A 37 5.12 -3.60 -5.97
CA PRO A 37 4.72 -4.24 -4.73
C PRO A 37 4.54 -5.75 -4.92
N GLU A 38 5.20 -6.59 -4.12
CA GLU A 38 5.24 -8.05 -4.36
C GLU A 38 4.82 -8.89 -3.15
N ARG A 39 5.17 -8.47 -1.94
CA ARG A 39 5.00 -9.26 -0.71
C ARG A 39 4.14 -8.53 0.29
N PHE A 40 2.94 -9.07 0.55
CA PHE A 40 2.01 -8.55 1.54
C PHE A 40 2.48 -8.86 2.97
N ILE A 41 2.55 -7.83 3.80
CA ILE A 41 2.99 -7.92 5.20
C ILE A 41 1.98 -7.16 6.07
N PRO A 42 0.96 -7.84 6.63
CA PRO A 42 0.04 -7.21 7.56
C PRO A 42 0.77 -6.92 8.88
N MET A 43 0.54 -5.73 9.43
CA MET A 43 1.09 -5.31 10.71
C MET A 43 -0.04 -5.16 11.71
N LEU A 44 0.26 -5.41 12.98
CA LEU A 44 -0.70 -5.17 14.05
C LEU A 44 -0.75 -3.67 14.37
N ASN A 45 -1.95 -3.10 14.40
CA ASN A 45 -2.17 -1.78 14.97
C ASN A 45 -2.00 -1.85 16.49
N ALA A 46 -0.84 -1.41 17.00
CA ALA A 46 -0.52 -1.43 18.42
C ALA A 46 -1.46 -0.53 19.25
N ALA A 47 -2.03 0.51 18.64
CA ALA A 47 -2.97 1.42 19.28
C ALA A 47 -4.38 0.84 19.43
N ARG A 48 -4.73 -0.21 18.66
CA ARG A 48 -6.08 -0.82 18.63
C ARG A 48 -7.19 0.23 18.57
N SER A 49 -7.06 1.12 17.59
CA SER A 49 -7.87 2.32 17.49
C SER A 49 -8.63 2.35 16.16
N PRO A 50 -9.89 2.82 16.17
CA PRO A 50 -10.72 2.91 14.98
C PRO A 50 -10.39 4.10 14.06
N THR A 51 -9.50 5.00 14.50
CA THR A 51 -9.18 6.26 13.79
C THR A 51 -7.69 6.59 13.75
N PHE A 52 -6.85 5.63 14.15
CA PHE A 52 -5.40 5.81 14.17
C PHE A 52 -4.70 4.45 14.21
N TYR A 53 -3.55 4.35 13.56
CA TYR A 53 -2.66 3.20 13.67
C TYR A 53 -1.27 3.59 14.14
N GLU A 54 -0.64 2.68 14.87
CA GLU A 54 0.75 2.79 15.28
C GLU A 54 1.42 1.42 15.14
N PHE A 55 2.61 1.39 14.53
CA PHE A 55 3.45 0.19 14.56
C PHE A 55 4.19 0.13 15.90
N ASP A 56 4.18 -1.04 16.54
CA ASP A 56 5.10 -1.30 17.65
C ASP A 56 6.55 -1.15 17.16
N SER A 57 7.39 -0.42 17.91
CA SER A 57 8.76 -0.13 17.48
C SER A 57 9.62 -1.40 17.32
N GLY A 58 9.34 -2.44 18.10
CA GLY A 58 10.02 -3.73 17.98
C GLY A 58 9.60 -4.48 16.71
N ASP A 59 8.32 -4.42 16.35
CA ASP A 59 7.80 -5.00 15.11
C ASP A 59 8.28 -4.22 13.88
N LEU A 60 8.34 -2.89 13.97
CA LEU A 60 8.91 -2.06 12.91
C LEU A 60 10.39 -2.40 12.66
N LEU A 61 11.19 -2.52 13.72
CA LEU A 61 12.59 -2.92 13.60
C LEU A 61 12.75 -4.33 12.99
N ARG A 62 11.86 -5.27 13.37
CA ARG A 62 11.85 -6.62 12.78
C ARG A 62 11.49 -6.59 11.31
N LEU A 63 10.48 -5.81 10.93
CA LEU A 63 10.05 -5.61 9.55
C LEU A 63 11.20 -5.10 8.67
N TYR A 64 11.84 -4.01 9.06
CA TYR A 64 12.95 -3.45 8.27
C TYR A 64 14.15 -4.38 8.18
N ARG A 65 14.47 -5.14 9.24
CA ARG A 65 15.54 -6.15 9.19
C ARG A 65 15.21 -7.31 8.24
N ASP A 66 13.96 -7.77 8.22
CA ASP A 66 13.53 -8.82 7.29
C ASP A 66 13.59 -8.34 5.84
N MET A 67 13.08 -7.13 5.56
CA MET A 67 13.15 -6.51 4.22
C MET A 67 14.60 -6.31 3.76
N ASP A 68 15.47 -5.74 4.61
CA ASP A 68 16.89 -5.54 4.31
C ASP A 68 17.60 -6.86 3.97
N SER A 69 17.33 -7.92 4.74
CA SER A 69 17.91 -9.25 4.48
C SER A 69 17.47 -9.89 3.15
N ARG A 70 16.43 -9.34 2.53
CA ARG A 70 15.84 -9.78 1.25
C ARG A 70 16.13 -8.81 0.10
N GLY A 71 16.78 -7.68 0.36
CA GLY A 71 16.93 -6.61 -0.62
C GLY A 71 15.58 -6.01 -1.03
N GLU A 72 14.68 -5.85 -0.06
CA GLU A 72 13.33 -5.30 -0.26
C GLU A 72 13.18 -3.93 0.41
N VAL A 73 12.23 -3.13 -0.09
CA VAL A 73 11.84 -1.82 0.44
C VAL A 73 10.30 -1.74 0.60
N PRO A 74 9.78 -0.87 1.48
CA PRO A 74 8.34 -0.64 1.57
C PRO A 74 7.84 0.12 0.33
N VAL A 75 7.28 -0.60 -0.65
CA VAL A 75 6.72 0.01 -1.86
C VAL A 75 5.35 0.62 -1.57
N VAL A 76 4.51 -0.10 -0.82
CA VAL A 76 3.20 0.39 -0.37
C VAL A 76 3.17 0.38 1.15
N ILE A 77 2.74 1.48 1.75
CA ILE A 77 2.28 1.52 3.15
C ILE A 77 0.77 1.71 3.09
N TYR A 78 0.02 0.85 3.76
CA TYR A 78 -1.43 0.98 3.78
C TYR A 78 -1.99 1.04 5.19
N HIS A 79 -3.12 1.71 5.30
CA HIS A 79 -4.02 1.59 6.45
C HIS A 79 -5.48 1.73 6.02
N SER A 80 -6.39 1.30 6.90
CA SER A 80 -7.82 1.38 6.65
C SER A 80 -8.49 2.49 7.46
N HIS A 81 -9.44 3.20 6.88
CA HIS A 81 -10.36 4.06 7.60
C HIS A 81 -11.70 3.35 7.82
N THR A 82 -12.20 3.37 9.05
CA THR A 82 -13.41 2.60 9.40
C THR A 82 -14.71 3.35 9.16
N SER A 83 -14.66 4.69 9.27
CA SER A 83 -15.85 5.57 9.22
C SER A 83 -15.71 6.75 8.25
N THR A 84 -14.50 7.03 7.78
CA THR A 84 -14.18 8.16 6.91
C THR A 84 -13.75 7.69 5.53
N GLU A 85 -13.81 8.59 4.55
CA GLU A 85 -13.33 8.30 3.21
C GLU A 85 -11.84 7.91 3.20
N ALA A 86 -11.42 7.20 2.15
CA ALA A 86 -10.03 6.81 1.94
C ALA A 86 -9.17 8.01 1.51
N TYR A 87 -9.02 9.00 2.40
CA TYR A 87 -8.22 10.20 2.18
C TYR A 87 -7.38 10.49 3.42
N PRO A 88 -6.08 10.80 3.28
CA PRO A 88 -5.20 10.95 4.43
C PRO A 88 -5.63 12.10 5.34
N SER A 89 -5.72 11.81 6.63
CA SER A 89 -5.91 12.79 7.68
C SER A 89 -4.65 13.61 7.93
N ARG A 90 -4.77 14.70 8.70
CA ARG A 90 -3.60 15.49 9.12
C ARG A 90 -2.58 14.66 9.90
N THR A 91 -3.05 13.67 10.65
CA THR A 91 -2.21 12.77 11.44
C THR A 91 -1.42 11.84 10.51
N ASP A 92 -2.08 11.26 9.51
CA ASP A 92 -1.42 10.39 8.51
C ASP A 92 -0.31 11.14 7.78
N ILE A 93 -0.60 12.38 7.36
CA ILE A 93 0.37 13.25 6.66
C ILE A 93 1.58 13.54 7.56
N SER A 94 1.37 13.74 8.86
CA SER A 94 2.45 14.05 9.81
C SER A 94 3.37 12.85 10.10
N TYR A 95 2.87 11.63 9.94
CA TYR A 95 3.63 10.40 10.15
C TYR A 95 4.19 9.79 8.86
N ALA A 96 3.84 10.33 7.70
CA ALA A 96 4.37 9.90 6.42
C ALA A 96 5.87 10.25 6.29
N SER A 97 6.74 9.27 6.55
CA SER A 97 8.19 9.43 6.52
C SER A 97 8.90 8.72 5.36
N GLU A 98 8.18 7.94 4.55
CA GLU A 98 8.72 7.18 3.41
C GLU A 98 8.44 7.91 2.09
N PRO A 99 9.39 8.72 1.59
CA PRO A 99 9.14 9.60 0.45
C PRO A 99 8.87 8.84 -0.87
N TYR A 100 9.32 7.59 -0.94
CA TYR A 100 9.17 6.73 -2.13
C TYR A 100 8.07 5.69 -1.97
N ALA A 101 7.35 5.66 -0.84
CA ALA A 101 6.22 4.75 -0.67
C ALA A 101 4.95 5.30 -1.32
N HIS A 102 4.09 4.38 -1.74
CA HIS A 102 2.70 4.64 -2.05
C HIS A 102 1.88 4.52 -0.77
N TYR A 103 1.26 5.62 -0.33
CA TYR A 103 0.37 5.61 0.83
C TYR A 103 -1.04 5.23 0.38
N VAL A 104 -1.38 3.97 0.60
CA VAL A 104 -2.68 3.41 0.22
C VAL A 104 -3.66 3.53 1.39
N LEU A 105 -4.82 4.11 1.12
CA LEU A 105 -5.92 4.13 2.06
C LEU A 105 -7.07 3.28 1.53
N VAL A 106 -7.64 2.45 2.39
CA VAL A 106 -8.85 1.69 2.12
C VAL A 106 -9.94 2.08 3.11
N SER A 107 -11.12 2.46 2.63
CA SER A 107 -12.26 2.74 3.51
C SER A 107 -13.18 1.53 3.61
N THR A 108 -13.57 1.18 4.83
CA THR A 108 -14.61 0.18 5.12
C THR A 108 -15.92 0.83 5.55
N ARG A 109 -16.09 2.14 5.35
CA ARG A 109 -17.31 2.86 5.74
C ARG A 109 -18.52 2.42 4.90
N GLU A 110 -19.71 2.64 5.46
CA GLU A 110 -20.98 2.43 4.75
C GLU A 110 -21.75 3.76 4.60
N PRO A 111 -22.27 4.11 3.40
CA PRO A 111 -22.09 3.39 2.13
C PRO A 111 -20.68 3.60 1.55
N ALA A 112 -20.10 2.54 0.98
CA ALA A 112 -18.78 2.58 0.35
C ALA A 112 -18.80 3.32 -1.01
N ALA A 113 -17.81 4.18 -1.27
CA ALA A 113 -17.58 4.79 -2.58
C ALA A 113 -16.54 3.98 -3.36
N THR A 114 -16.99 3.02 -4.17
CA THR A 114 -16.10 2.14 -4.94
C THR A 114 -15.52 2.84 -6.17
N ASN A 115 -14.30 2.47 -6.55
CA ASN A 115 -13.64 2.93 -7.78
C ASN A 115 -13.21 1.75 -8.67
N ARG A 116 -12.25 1.95 -9.59
CA ARG A 116 -11.77 0.91 -10.53
C ARG A 116 -11.19 -0.32 -9.84
N THR A 117 -10.82 -0.22 -8.57
CA THR A 117 -10.38 -1.37 -7.77
C THR A 117 -11.54 -2.29 -7.35
N GLY A 118 -12.79 -1.82 -7.42
CA GLY A 118 -13.96 -2.49 -6.84
C GLY A 118 -14.22 -2.11 -5.37
N HIS A 119 -13.33 -1.33 -4.76
CA HIS A 119 -13.36 -0.90 -3.37
C HIS A 119 -13.11 0.61 -3.26
N GLU A 120 -13.34 1.19 -2.07
CA GLU A 120 -12.89 2.55 -1.76
C GLU A 120 -11.39 2.49 -1.42
N PHE A 121 -10.55 2.38 -2.44
CA PHE A 121 -9.11 2.15 -2.34
C PHE A 121 -8.37 3.25 -3.11
N ARG A 122 -7.57 4.07 -2.44
CA ARG A 122 -6.91 5.25 -3.05
C ARG A 122 -5.43 5.26 -2.69
N SER A 123 -4.60 5.81 -3.56
CA SER A 123 -3.14 5.90 -3.38
C SER A 123 -2.69 7.35 -3.41
N PHE A 124 -1.73 7.68 -2.55
CA PHE A 124 -1.18 9.01 -2.41
C PHE A 124 0.35 8.96 -2.32
N ARG A 125 1.01 9.97 -2.90
CA ARG A 125 2.38 10.34 -2.58
C ARG A 125 2.34 11.47 -1.56
N ILE A 126 3.05 11.29 -0.44
CA ILE A 126 3.12 12.28 0.63
C ILE A 126 4.60 12.62 0.86
N VAL A 127 4.99 13.84 0.47
CA VAL A 127 6.38 14.31 0.57
C VAL A 127 6.37 15.71 1.15
N ASP A 128 7.13 15.94 2.22
CA ASP A 128 7.20 17.24 2.92
C ASP A 128 5.82 17.83 3.28
N GLY A 129 4.88 16.95 3.66
CA GLY A 129 3.50 17.32 4.00
C GLY A 129 2.59 17.65 2.79
N VAL A 130 3.12 17.55 1.56
CA VAL A 130 2.34 17.74 0.33
C VAL A 130 1.71 16.40 -0.06
N VAL A 131 0.39 16.38 -0.15
CA VAL A 131 -0.40 15.21 -0.57
C VAL A 131 -0.72 15.31 -2.04
N THR A 132 -0.31 14.30 -2.81
CA THR A 132 -0.67 14.14 -4.22
C THR A 132 -1.34 12.80 -4.41
N GLU A 133 -2.63 12.80 -4.76
CA GLU A 133 -3.32 11.57 -5.17
C GLU A 133 -2.78 11.07 -6.50
N GLU A 134 -2.63 9.76 -6.65
CA GLU A 134 -2.20 9.14 -7.89
C GLU A 134 -3.17 8.03 -8.32
N ASP A 135 -3.20 7.77 -9.63
CA ASP A 135 -4.00 6.68 -10.17
C ASP A 135 -3.50 5.32 -9.67
N VAL A 136 -4.45 4.40 -9.47
CA VAL A 136 -4.20 2.99 -9.16
C VAL A 136 -4.60 2.14 -10.35
N GLU A 137 -3.62 1.46 -10.95
CA GLU A 137 -3.82 0.46 -11.98
C GLU A 137 -3.74 -0.94 -11.36
N VAL A 138 -4.81 -1.72 -11.48
CA VAL A 138 -4.86 -3.08 -10.97
C VAL A 138 -4.61 -4.07 -12.11
N VAL A 139 -3.58 -4.90 -11.94
CA VAL A 139 -3.18 -5.93 -12.92
C VAL A 139 -3.34 -7.33 -12.35
N GLU A 140 -3.51 -8.35 -13.20
CA GLU A 140 -3.56 -9.75 -12.72
C GLU A 140 -2.16 -10.33 -12.51
N SER A 141 -1.17 -9.85 -13.27
CA SER A 141 0.23 -10.22 -13.11
C SER A 141 1.15 -9.12 -13.65
N TYR A 142 2.40 -9.10 -13.18
CA TYR A 142 3.42 -8.15 -13.66
C TYR A 142 4.09 -8.58 -14.97
N MET A 143 3.74 -9.74 -15.54
CA MET A 143 4.41 -10.26 -16.74
C MET A 143 4.08 -9.50 -18.03
N PHE A 144 3.06 -8.64 -18.02
CA PHE A 144 2.59 -7.93 -19.22
C PHE A 144 2.82 -6.41 -19.21
N SER A 145 3.53 -5.85 -18.23
CA SER A 145 3.79 -4.40 -18.19
C SER A 145 4.94 -3.92 -19.09
N HIS A 146 5.43 -4.77 -20.00
CA HIS A 146 6.36 -4.37 -21.07
C HIS A 146 5.62 -4.26 -22.41
N THR A 147 5.01 -3.11 -22.68
CA THR A 147 4.87 -2.61 -24.05
C THR A 147 5.94 -1.54 -24.29
N GLY A 148 7.20 -1.98 -24.30
CA GLY A 148 8.35 -1.25 -24.83
C GLY A 148 9.02 -2.13 -25.88
N ALA A 149 9.24 -1.56 -27.08
CA ALA A 149 9.64 -2.28 -28.29
C ALA A 149 11.06 -2.87 -28.25
N ASP A 150 11.24 -3.84 -29.16
CA ASP A 150 12.48 -4.43 -29.69
C ASP A 150 13.15 -5.58 -28.91
N ASP A 151 12.55 -6.77 -29.02
CA ASP A 151 13.31 -8.01 -29.22
C ASP A 151 13.35 -8.29 -30.74
N VAL A 152 14.38 -7.77 -31.41
CA VAL A 152 14.81 -8.32 -32.71
C VAL A 152 15.73 -9.50 -32.37
N PRO A 153 15.35 -10.75 -32.68
CA PRO A 153 16.26 -11.86 -32.46
C PRO A 153 17.40 -11.77 -33.47
N ASP A 154 18.62 -11.64 -32.95
CA ASP A 154 19.84 -11.76 -33.72
C ASP A 154 19.98 -13.23 -34.17
N HIS A 155 19.74 -13.49 -35.45
CA HIS A 155 20.02 -14.79 -36.04
C HIS A 155 20.98 -14.63 -37.23
N ALA A 156 22.17 -15.15 -36.95
CA ALA A 156 23.32 -15.50 -37.78
C ALA A 156 23.01 -16.07 -39.18
#